data_AF-A0A5C6RET9-F1
#
_entry.id   AF-A0A5C6RET9-F1
#
_cell.length_a   1.000
_cell.length_b   1.000
_cell.length_c   1.000
_cell.angle_alpha   90.00
_cell.angle_beta   90.00
_cell.angle_gamma   90.00
#
_symmetry.space_group_name_H-M   'P 1'
#
loop_
_entity.id
_entity.type
_entity.pdbx_description
1 polymer ?
#
loop_
_entity_poly.entity_id
_entity_poly.type
_entity_poly.pdbx_seq_one_letter_code
_entity_poly.pdbx_strand_id
1 'polypeptide(L)'
;MNKAKEIRSDIFEILIQVEDIETLKVIRKELEEVLYNKAHKKEEEKPRPAFMEGVKGIREAVTLEQLKKEQNYSPCTYEEFRVEADAIDWDDVTLDELLEAIK
;
A
#
# COMPACT_ATOMS: atom_id res chain seq x y z
N MET A 1 -31.83 -5.73 21.86
CA MET A 1 -30.67 -5.12 22.53
C MET A 1 -29.50 -5.12 21.56
N ASN A 2 -28.76 -4.02 21.43
CA ASN A 2 -27.70 -3.92 20.43
C ASN A 2 -26.42 -4.53 21.03
N LYS A 3 -26.09 -5.76 20.65
CA LYS A 3 -24.92 -6.50 21.16
C LYS A 3 -23.61 -5.71 21.14
N ALA A 4 -23.44 -4.79 20.18
CA ALA A 4 -22.27 -3.94 20.10
C ALA A 4 -22.20 -2.88 21.22
N LYS A 5 -23.35 -2.49 21.79
CA LYS A 5 -23.40 -1.59 22.95
C LYS A 5 -23.00 -2.31 24.23
N GLU A 6 -23.41 -3.57 24.40
CA GLU A 6 -23.04 -4.39 25.55
C GLU A 6 -21.52 -4.63 25.59
N ILE A 7 -20.96 -5.14 24.49
CA ILE A 7 -19.51 -5.38 24.37
C ILE A 7 -18.70 -4.10 24.61
N ARG A 8 -19.21 -2.94 24.17
CA ARG A 8 -18.54 -1.66 24.38
C ARG A 8 -18.53 -1.25 25.85
N SER A 9 -19.65 -1.42 26.56
CA SER A 9 -19.71 -1.12 28.00
C SER A 9 -18.73 -2.00 28.77
N ASP A 10 -18.69 -3.30 28.48
CA ASP A 10 -17.78 -4.25 29.14
C ASP A 10 -16.30 -3.85 28.94
N ILE A 11 -15.92 -3.44 27.72
CA ILE A 11 -14.56 -2.95 27.43
C ILE A 11 -14.24 -1.69 28.23
N PHE A 12 -15.18 -0.75 28.37
CA PHE A 12 -14.95 0.46 29.16
C PHE A 12 -14.73 0.15 30.64
N GLU A 13 -15.50 -0.78 31.22
CA GLU A 13 -15.32 -1.20 32.61
C GLU A 13 -13.93 -1.80 32.85
N ILE A 14 -13.45 -2.64 31.92
CA ILE A 14 -12.10 -3.22 31.98
C ILE A 14 -11.03 -2.13 31.88
N LEU A 15 -11.18 -1.17 30.96
CA LEU A 15 -10.21 -0.09 30.77
C LEU A 15 -10.12 0.87 31.96
N ILE A 16 -11.22 1.08 32.69
CA ILE A 16 -11.23 1.89 33.91
C ILE A 16 -10.34 1.27 35.00
N GLN A 17 -10.23 -0.06 35.02
CA GLN A 17 -9.42 -0.79 36.02
C GLN A 17 -7.93 -0.88 35.66
N VAL A 18 -7.55 -0.53 34.43
CA VAL A 18 -6.15 -0.61 33.97
C VAL A 18 -5.47 0.72 34.27
N GLU A 19 -4.63 0.75 35.30
CA GLU A 19 -3.81 1.93 35.66
C GLU A 19 -2.46 1.98 34.93
N ASP A 20 -2.07 0.89 34.26
CA ASP A 20 -0.81 0.83 33.52
C ASP A 20 -0.87 1.64 32.21
N ILE A 21 -0.04 2.67 32.15
CA ILE A 21 0.02 3.62 31.04
C ILE A 21 0.56 2.96 29.77
N GLU A 22 1.48 2.00 29.86
CA GLU A 22 2.01 1.32 28.67
C GLU A 22 0.94 0.46 28.02
N THR A 23 0.19 -0.31 28.82
CA THR A 23 -0.96 -1.09 28.34
C THR A 23 -2.01 -0.20 27.68
N LEU A 24 -2.36 0.95 28.28
CA LEU A 24 -3.33 1.89 27.69
C LEU A 24 -2.85 2.48 26.36
N LYS A 25 -1.55 2.75 26.20
CA LYS A 25 -0.98 3.24 24.93
C LYS A 25 -1.06 2.19 23.82
N VAL A 26 -0.78 0.93 24.12
CA VAL A 26 -0.88 -0.18 23.16
C VAL A 26 -2.33 -0.33 22.70
N ILE A 27 -3.27 -0.40 23.64
CA ILE A 27 -4.70 -0.53 23.33
C ILE A 27 -5.19 0.65 22.49
N ARG A 28 -4.77 1.87 22.82
CA ARG A 28 -5.13 3.07 22.05
C ARG A 28 -4.65 2.96 20.60
N LYS A 29 -3.38 2.57 20.39
CA LYS A 29 -2.80 2.45 19.05
C LYS A 29 -3.55 1.41 18.22
N GLU A 30 -3.84 0.24 18.79
CA GLU A 30 -4.58 -0.82 18.11
C GLU A 30 -5.99 -0.38 17.73
N LEU A 31 -6.70 0.34 18.61
CA LEU A 31 -8.03 0.87 18.31
C LEU A 31 -8.00 1.95 17.23
N GLU A 32 -7.01 2.83 17.25
CA GLU A 32 -6.79 3.85 16.21
C GLU A 32 -6.51 3.19 14.84
N GLU A 33 -5.69 2.14 14.79
CA GLU A 33 -5.43 1.36 13.56
C GLU A 33 -6.71 0.68 13.03
N VAL A 34 -7.52 0.07 13.89
CA VAL A 34 -8.79 -0.55 13.49
C VAL A 34 -9.77 0.48 12.92
N LEU A 35 -9.85 1.68 13.52
CA LEU A 35 -10.70 2.77 13.04
C LEU A 35 -10.19 3.35 11.73
N TYR A 36 -8.87 3.55 11.60
CA TYR A 36 -8.21 3.99 10.38
C TYR A 36 -8.46 3.00 9.24
N ASN A 37 -8.21 1.71 9.46
CA ASN A 37 -8.44 0.65 8.47
C ASN A 37 -9.92 0.51 8.07
N LYS A 38 -10.85 0.83 8.97
CA LYS A 38 -12.29 0.86 8.65
C LYS A 38 -12.68 2.08 7.82
N ALA A 39 -12.06 3.23 8.06
CA ALA A 39 -12.31 4.47 7.31
C ALA A 39 -11.64 4.46 5.93
N HIS A 40 -10.49 3.80 5.80
CA HIS A 40 -9.69 3.71 4.58
C HIS A 40 -9.89 2.42 3.78
N LYS A 41 -10.82 1.53 4.19
CA LYS A 41 -11.40 0.50 3.32
C LYS A 41 -12.35 1.13 2.29
N LYS A 42 -11.78 1.95 1.39
CA LYS A 42 -12.40 2.27 0.12
C LYS A 42 -11.79 1.36 -0.93
N GLU A 43 -12.70 0.68 -1.61
CA GLU A 43 -12.49 -0.10 -2.83
C GLU A 43 -11.82 -1.46 -2.66
N GLU A 44 -12.42 -2.41 -3.35
CA GLU A 44 -12.00 -3.80 -3.46
C GLU A 44 -10.51 -3.85 -3.82
N GLU A 45 -9.65 -4.15 -2.84
CA GLU A 45 -8.33 -4.67 -3.15
C GLU A 45 -8.57 -5.94 -3.96
N LYS A 46 -8.47 -5.85 -5.29
CA LYS A 46 -8.15 -7.01 -6.12
C LYS A 46 -7.04 -7.73 -5.37
N PRO A 47 -7.19 -9.03 -5.05
CA PRO A 47 -6.22 -9.72 -4.22
C PRO A 47 -4.85 -9.46 -4.83
N ARG A 48 -4.01 -8.73 -4.11
CA ARG A 48 -2.65 -8.46 -4.57
C ARG A 48 -2.04 -9.86 -4.74
N PRO A 49 -1.57 -10.23 -5.94
CA PRO A 49 -1.02 -11.54 -6.15
C PRO A 49 0.06 -11.79 -5.09
N ALA A 50 0.09 -12.98 -4.51
CA ALA A 50 1.09 -13.32 -3.52
C ALA A 50 2.48 -13.05 -4.14
N PHE A 51 3.48 -12.64 -3.35
CA PHE A 51 4.82 -12.29 -3.88
C PHE A 51 5.35 -13.33 -4.89
N MET A 52 5.13 -14.62 -4.61
CA MET A 52 5.53 -15.75 -5.45
C MET A 52 4.78 -15.86 -6.79
N GLU A 53 3.59 -15.26 -6.92
CA GLU A 53 2.84 -15.16 -8.18
C GLU A 53 3.35 -14.01 -9.06
N GLY A 54 3.92 -12.97 -8.46
CA GLY A 54 4.51 -11.82 -9.17
C GLY A 54 5.93 -12.05 -9.69
N VAL A 55 6.64 -13.04 -9.14
CA VAL A 55 8.04 -13.32 -9.50
C VAL A 55 8.12 -14.42 -10.55
N LYS A 56 8.59 -14.06 -11.76
CA LYS A 56 8.99 -15.05 -12.78
C LYS A 56 10.43 -15.49 -12.53
N GLY A 57 10.68 -16.80 -12.53
CA GLY A 57 12.04 -17.35 -12.41
C GLY A 57 12.96 -16.91 -13.55
N ILE A 58 14.28 -16.94 -13.30
CA ILE A 58 15.30 -16.65 -14.31
C ILE A 58 15.20 -17.71 -15.41
N ARG A 59 15.02 -17.26 -16.66
CA ARG A 59 14.92 -18.13 -17.84
C ARG A 59 16.18 -17.99 -18.68
N GLU A 60 16.79 -19.13 -19.04
CA GLU A 60 17.90 -19.17 -19.99
C GLU A 60 17.36 -19.17 -21.43
N ALA A 61 18.12 -18.60 -22.38
CA ALA A 61 17.80 -18.57 -23.82
C ALA A 61 16.50 -17.83 -24.24
N VAL A 62 16.10 -16.78 -23.53
CA VAL A 62 15.00 -15.89 -23.98
C VAL A 62 15.51 -14.84 -24.96
N THR A 63 14.86 -14.70 -26.10
CA THR A 63 15.19 -13.66 -27.09
C THR A 63 14.59 -12.30 -26.72
N LEU A 64 15.22 -11.21 -27.17
CA LEU A 64 14.73 -9.85 -26.95
C LEU A 64 13.33 -9.62 -27.54
N GLU A 65 13.00 -10.25 -28.67
CA GLU A 65 11.68 -10.15 -29.29
C GLU A 65 10.59 -10.85 -28.45
N GLN A 66 10.91 -12.01 -27.88
CA GLN A 66 10.00 -12.71 -26.96
C GLN A 66 9.73 -11.87 -25.72
N LEU A 67 10.76 -11.21 -25.16
CA LEU A 67 10.60 -10.31 -24.01
C LEU A 67 9.69 -9.12 -24.35
N LYS A 68 9.93 -8.46 -25.49
CA LYS A 68 9.10 -7.33 -25.94
C LYS A 68 7.63 -7.72 -26.07
N LYS A 69 7.36 -8.90 -26.64
CA LYS A 69 5.99 -9.42 -26.81
C LYS A 69 5.33 -9.79 -25.48
N GLU A 70 6.06 -10.44 -24.57
CA GLU A 70 5.54 -10.81 -23.23
C GLU A 70 5.24 -9.59 -22.36
N GLN A 71 6.06 -8.54 -22.44
CA GLN A 71 5.92 -7.33 -21.65
C GLN A 71 4.98 -6.31 -22.28
N ASN A 72 4.39 -6.62 -23.44
CA ASN A 72 3.62 -5.69 -24.26
C ASN A 72 4.36 -4.36 -24.45
N TYR A 73 5.68 -4.44 -24.66
CA TYR A 73 6.56 -3.29 -24.73
C TYR A 73 6.28 -2.51 -26.01
N SER A 74 5.84 -1.26 -25.85
CA SER A 74 5.79 -0.28 -26.93
C SER A 74 6.94 0.70 -26.76
N PRO A 75 7.79 0.93 -27.79
CA PRO A 75 8.76 2.00 -27.72
C PRO A 75 8.03 3.34 -27.60
N CYS A 76 8.56 4.23 -26.77
CA CYS A 76 8.14 5.63 -26.68
C CYS A 76 9.34 6.54 -26.87
N THR A 77 9.07 7.75 -27.33
CA THR A 77 10.02 8.85 -27.38
C THR A 77 10.21 9.49 -26.01
N TYR A 78 11.29 10.24 -25.84
CA TYR A 78 11.53 10.98 -24.59
C TYR A 78 10.43 12.01 -24.32
N GLU A 79 9.92 12.65 -25.37
CA GLU A 79 8.86 13.67 -25.27
C GLU A 79 7.55 13.04 -24.76
N GLU A 80 7.15 11.90 -25.32
CA GLU A 80 5.97 11.14 -24.86
C GLU A 80 6.14 10.67 -23.41
N PHE A 81 7.33 10.18 -23.06
CA PHE A 81 7.63 9.81 -21.67
C PHE A 81 7.53 11.00 -20.72
N ARG A 82 8.09 12.16 -21.09
CA ARG A 82 8.15 13.33 -20.21
C ARG A 82 6.75 13.90 -19.94
N VAL A 83 5.92 13.97 -20.97
CA VAL A 83 4.51 14.40 -20.85
C VAL A 83 3.75 13.52 -19.87
N GLU A 84 3.88 12.19 -19.99
CA GLU A 84 3.17 11.27 -19.10
C GLU A 84 3.74 11.31 -17.68
N ALA A 85 5.07 11.43 -17.54
CA ALA A 85 5.72 11.47 -16.25
C ALA A 85 5.46 12.78 -15.47
N ASP A 86 5.28 13.91 -16.17
CA ASP A 86 4.84 15.18 -15.57
C ASP A 86 3.35 15.17 -15.18
N ALA A 87 2.54 14.32 -15.82
CA ALA A 87 1.13 14.17 -15.49
C ALA A 87 0.88 13.30 -14.25
N ILE A 88 1.89 12.54 -13.81
CA ILE A 88 1.82 11.73 -12.59
C ILE A 88 2.05 12.64 -11.38
N ASP A 89 1.14 12.55 -10.41
CA ASP A 89 1.35 13.16 -9.10
C ASP A 89 2.29 12.26 -8.28
N TRP A 90 3.49 12.78 -8.01
CA TRP A 90 4.55 12.10 -7.27
C TRP A 90 4.60 12.55 -5.80
N ASP A 91 3.49 13.07 -5.29
CA ASP A 91 3.35 13.66 -3.97
C ASP A 91 4.32 14.85 -3.78
N ASP A 92 5.39 14.65 -3.01
CA ASP A 92 6.33 15.71 -2.60
C ASP A 92 7.64 15.73 -3.42
N VAL A 93 7.78 14.85 -4.43
CA VAL A 93 9.06 14.68 -5.15
C VAL A 93 8.84 14.84 -6.65
N THR A 94 9.63 15.69 -7.30
CA THR A 94 9.57 15.85 -8.75
C THR A 94 10.39 14.77 -9.48
N LEU A 95 10.03 14.47 -10.73
CA LEU A 95 10.82 13.57 -11.57
C LEU A 95 12.28 14.03 -11.68
N ASP A 96 12.52 15.34 -11.77
CA ASP A 96 13.86 15.90 -11.90
C ASP A 96 14.70 15.66 -10.63
N GLU A 97 14.11 15.78 -9.44
CA GLU A 97 14.78 15.44 -8.17
C GLU A 97 15.14 13.94 -8.08
N LEU A 98 14.27 13.05 -8.58
CA LEU A 98 14.56 11.62 -8.68
C LEU A 98 15.72 11.33 -9.64
N LEU A 99 15.78 12.05 -10.76
CA LEU A 99 16.85 11.89 -11.75
C LEU A 99 18.18 12.44 -11.25
N GLU A 100 18.18 13.50 -10.44
CA GLU A 100 19.39 14.01 -9.80
C GLU A 100 19.97 13.05 -8.76
N ALA A 101 19.14 12.30 -8.03
CA ALA A 101 19.60 11.34 -7.02
C ALA A 101 20.37 10.14 -7.60
N ILE A 102 20.33 9.93 -8.92
CA ILE A 102 20.99 8.81 -9.63
C ILE A 102 22.34 9.26 -10.25
N LYS A 103 22.66 10.56 -10.24
CA LYS A 103 23.95 11.10 -10.71
C LYS A 103 25.06 10.96 -9.66
#